data_AF-A0A9E0DUW7-F1
#
_entry.id   AF-A0A9E0DUW7-F1
#
_cell.length_a   1.000
_cell.length_b   1.000
_cell.length_c   1.000
_cell.angle_alpha   90.00
_cell.angle_beta   90.00
_cell.angle_gamma   90.00
#
_symmetry.space_group_name_H-M   'P 1'
#
loop_
_entity.id
_entity.type
_entity.pdbx_description
1 polymer ?
#
loop_
_entity_poly.entity_id
_entity_poly.type
_entity_poly.pdbx_seq_one_letter_code
_entity_poly.pdbx_strand_id
1 'polypeptide(L)' 'MKGGDTMDRVVKESKLVLRFANGFNEQNEPLYKDVTYSRVIESATDEAIKAVGMALAPLFSMELADVVRVNEVSLGK' A
#
# COMPACT_ATOMS: atom_id res chain seq x y z
N MET A 1 -24.81 -15.80 -17.03
CA MET A 1 -24.36 -14.78 -16.06
C MET A 1 -24.37 -15.41 -14.68
N LYS A 2 -23.21 -15.82 -14.15
CA LYS A 2 -23.07 -16.24 -12.75
C LYS A 2 -22.38 -15.09 -12.03
N GLY A 3 -23.18 -14.22 -11.42
CA GLY A 3 -22.69 -13.26 -10.42
C GLY A 3 -22.27 -14.06 -9.20
N GLY A 4 -21.01 -14.47 -9.18
CA GLY A 4 -20.39 -15.08 -8.01
C GLY A 4 -20.06 -13.98 -7.02
N ASP A 5 -20.98 -13.75 -6.09
CA ASP A 5 -20.73 -13.37 -4.70
C ASP A 5 -19.48 -12.48 -4.47
N THR A 6 -19.53 -11.24 -4.94
CA THR A 6 -18.75 -10.17 -4.31
C THR A 6 -19.39 -9.92 -2.96
N MET A 7 -19.04 -10.75 -1.97
CA MET A 7 -19.22 -10.34 -0.58
C MET A 7 -18.49 -9.01 -0.44
N ASP A 8 -19.22 -7.93 -0.21
CA ASP A 8 -18.68 -6.61 0.14
C ASP A 8 -17.82 -6.80 1.39
N ARG A 9 -16.53 -7.07 1.20
CA ARG A 9 -15.58 -7.21 2.29
C ARG A 9 -15.39 -5.82 2.87
N VAL A 10 -16.08 -5.55 3.97
CA VAL A 10 -15.97 -4.28 4.70
C VAL A 10 -14.50 -4.06 5.07
N VAL A 11 -13.90 -3.03 4.50
CA VAL A 11 -12.54 -2.61 4.81
C VAL A 11 -12.56 -2.08 6.24
N LYS A 12 -11.80 -2.71 7.15
CA LYS A 12 -11.69 -2.27 8.54
C LYS A 12 -10.69 -1.15 8.71
N GLU A 13 -9.60 -1.23 7.96
CA GLU A 13 -8.52 -0.24 7.99
C GLU A 13 -7.91 -0.10 6.60
N SER A 14 -7.56 1.12 6.21
CA SER A 14 -6.79 1.40 5.02
C SER A 14 -5.47 2.08 5.39
N LYS A 15 -4.39 1.70 4.71
CA LYS A 15 -3.02 2.16 4.96
C LYS A 15 -2.38 2.61 3.65
N LEU A 16 -1.58 3.67 3.72
CA LEU A 16 -0.66 4.09 2.66
C LEU A 16 0.73 3.54 3.00
N VAL A 17 1.36 2.86 2.06
CA VAL A 17 2.72 2.31 2.20
C VAL A 17 3.61 2.92 1.13
N LEU A 18 4.69 3.59 1.56
CA LEU A 18 5.80 3.96 0.70
C LEU A 18 6.82 2.84 0.73
N ARG A 19 7.05 2.22 -0.42
CA ARG A 19 8.04 1.16 -0.57
C ARG A 19 9.31 1.72 -1.18
N PHE A 20 10.42 1.62 -0.47
CA PHE A 20 11.72 2.10 -0.92
C PHE A 20 12.64 0.94 -1.27
N ALA A 21 13.44 1.09 -2.32
CA ALA A 21 14.48 0.12 -2.66
C ALA A 21 15.55 0.06 -1.57
N ASN A 22 15.97 -1.14 -1.21
CA ASN A 22 16.94 -1.40 -0.14
C ASN A 22 18.00 -2.45 -0.54
N GLY A 23 18.40 -2.47 -1.82
CA GLY A 23 19.41 -3.38 -2.36
C GLY A 23 18.84 -4.72 -2.81
N PHE A 24 19.68 -5.76 -2.80
CA PHE A 24 19.34 -7.13 -3.20
C PHE A 24 19.81 -8.13 -2.15
N ASN A 25 19.13 -9.27 -2.03
CA ASN A 25 19.56 -10.39 -1.17
C ASN A 25 20.64 -11.27 -1.85
N GLU A 26 21.08 -12.33 -1.18
CA GLU A 26 22.09 -13.27 -1.68
C GLU A 26 21.66 -14.01 -2.96
N GLN A 27 20.35 -14.09 -3.22
CA GLN A 27 19.74 -14.70 -4.40
C GLN A 27 19.49 -13.68 -5.53
N ASN A 28 20.01 -12.45 -5.39
CA ASN A 28 19.83 -11.34 -6.32
C ASN A 28 18.37 -10.90 -6.50
N GLU A 29 17.55 -11.05 -5.46
CA GLU A 29 16.17 -10.56 -5.42
C GLU A 29 16.10 -9.19 -4.74
N PRO A 30 15.27 -8.25 -5.23
CA PRO A 30 15.21 -6.90 -4.69
C PRO A 30 14.65 -6.90 -3.27
N LEU A 31 15.34 -6.18 -2.39
CA LEU A 31 14.93 -5.92 -1.02
C LEU A 31 14.26 -4.54 -0.92
N TYR A 32 13.27 -4.45 -0.03
CA TYR A 32 12.52 -3.23 0.16
C TYR A 32 12.43 -2.84 1.64
N LYS A 33 12.31 -1.54 1.88
CA LYS A 33 11.95 -0.98 3.18
C LYS A 33 10.65 -0.21 3.05
N ASP A 34 9.66 -0.58 3.86
CA ASP A 34 8.34 0.03 3.82
C ASP A 34 8.19 1.08 4.94
N VAL A 35 7.61 2.23 4.59
CA VAL A 35 7.12 3.24 5.53
C VAL A 35 5.60 3.27 5.44
N THR A 36 4.93 2.98 6.56
CA THR A 36 3.48 2.80 6.61
C THR A 36 2.80 3.94 7.35
N TYR A 37 1.79 4.53 6.72
CA TYR A 37 0.87 5.49 7.31
C TYR A 37 -0.49 4.81 7.51
N SER A 38 -0.90 4.71 8.77
CA SER A 38 -2.21 4.15 9.16
C SER A 38 -3.35 5.16 8.98
N ARG A 39 -4.60 4.68 9.03
CA ARG A 39 -5.82 5.51 9.06
C ARG A 39 -6.07 6.33 7.79
N VAL A 40 -5.80 5.75 6.62
CA VAL A 40 -6.32 6.31 5.36
C VAL A 40 -7.84 6.16 5.40
N ILE A 41 -8.56 7.25 5.12
CA ILE A 41 -10.02 7.21 5.07
C ILE A 41 -10.47 6.33 3.89
N GLU A 42 -11.55 5.58 4.07
CA GLU A 42 -12.04 4.64 3.06
C GLU A 42 -12.32 5.33 1.72
N SER A 43 -12.90 6.53 1.78
CA SER A 43 -13.26 7.35 0.61
C SER A 43 -12.07 8.00 -0.11
N ALA A 44 -10.84 7.82 0.38
CA ALA A 44 -9.67 8.31 -0.34
C ALA A 44 -9.55 7.58 -1.68
N THR A 45 -9.35 8.32 -2.77
CA THR A 45 -9.12 7.71 -4.08
C THR A 45 -7.69 7.24 -4.21
N ASP A 46 -7.45 6.25 -5.07
CA ASP A 46 -6.11 5.71 -5.29
C ASP A 46 -5.18 6.78 -5.91
N GLU A 47 -5.71 7.69 -6.73
CA GLU A 47 -4.96 8.83 -7.26
C GLU A 47 -4.53 9.80 -6.14
N ALA A 48 -5.40 10.07 -5.18
CA ALA A 48 -5.08 10.94 -4.05
C ALA A 48 -4.00 10.30 -3.16
N ILE A 49 -4.12 9.00 -2.90
CA ILE A 49 -3.12 8.23 -2.14
C ILE A 49 -1.78 8.23 -2.88
N LYS A 50 -1.79 8.00 -4.20
CA LYS A 50 -0.60 8.04 -5.04
C LYS A 50 0.05 9.43 -5.02
N ALA A 51 -0.74 10.49 -5.17
CA ALA A 51 -0.24 11.87 -5.14
C ALA A 51 0.42 12.21 -3.79
N VAL A 52 -0.22 11.86 -2.68
CA VAL A 52 0.34 12.04 -1.33
C VAL A 52 1.63 11.23 -1.17
N GLY A 53 1.64 9.96 -1.59
CA GLY A 53 2.82 9.13 -1.49
C GLY A 53 4.01 9.70 -2.28
N MET A 54 3.77 10.12 -3.52
CA MET A 54 4.78 10.77 -4.35
C MET A 54 5.29 12.09 -3.74
N ALA A 55 4.43 12.85 -3.06
CA ALA A 55 4.82 14.09 -2.39
C ALA A 55 5.62 13.85 -1.10
N LEU A 56 5.39 12.73 -0.39
CA LEU A 56 6.13 12.36 0.81
C LEU A 56 7.49 11.72 0.52
N ALA A 57 7.63 11.02 -0.62
CA ALA A 57 8.84 10.28 -0.94
C ALA A 57 10.15 11.10 -0.91
N PRO A 58 10.21 12.36 -1.38
CA PRO A 58 11.42 13.18 -1.33
C PRO A 58 11.91 13.53 0.09
N LEU A 59 11.10 13.28 1.13
CA LEU A 59 11.52 13.46 2.52
C LEU A 59 12.46 12.34 3.00
N PHE A 60 12.63 11.28 2.21
CA PHE A 60 13.47 10.14 2.51
C PHE A 60 14.70 10.14 1.59
N SER A 61 15.83 9.63 2.09
CA SER A 61 17.08 9.52 1.32
C SER A 61 17.15 8.28 0.43
N MET A 62 16.11 7.43 0.43
CA MET A 62 16.06 6.17 -0.32
C MET A 62 15.25 6.36 -1.60
N GLU A 63 15.55 5.59 -2.65
CA GLU A 63 14.79 5.60 -3.90
C GLU A 63 13.41 4.97 -3.69
N LEU A 64 12.36 5.70 -4.08
CA LEU A 64 11.00 5.19 -4.05
C LEU A 64 10.82 4.13 -5.14
N ALA A 65 10.46 2.91 -4.73
CA ALA A 65 10.13 1.83 -5.64
C ALA A 65 8.63 1.77 -5.95
N ASP A 66 7.76 2.00 -4.96
CA ASP A 66 6.31 1.95 -5.16
C ASP A 66 5.50 2.74 -4.11
N VAL A 67 4.25 3.07 -4.46
CA VAL A 67 3.23 3.63 -3.56
C VAL A 67 2.05 2.67 -3.52
N VAL A 68 1.84 2.04 -2.36
CA VAL A 68 0.87 0.95 -2.21
C VAL A 68 -0.24 1.33 -1.24
N ARG A 69 -1.49 1.08 -1.62
CA ARG A 69 -2.63 1.07 -0.69
C ARG A 69 -2.84 -0.35 -0.17
N VAL A 70 -2.91 -0.50 1.15
CA VAL A 70 -3.22 -1.78 1.80
C VAL A 70 -4.55 -1.65 2.52
N ASN A 71 -5.53 -2.45 2.13
CA ASN A 71 -6.84 -2.53 2.77
C ASN A 71 -6.92 -3.82 3.60
N GLU A 72 -7.14 -3.68 4.91
CA GLU A 72 -7.36 -4.79 5.80
C GLU A 72 -8.85 -5.17 5.79
N VAL A 73 -9.13 -6.43 5.48
CA VAL A 73 -10.47 -7.00 5.45
C VAL A 73 -10.54 -8.19 6.39
N SER A 74 -11.64 -8.34 7.13
CA SER A 74 -11.87 -9.55 7.92
C SER A 74 -12.48 -10.65 7.07
N LEU A 75 -11.94 -11.87 7.18
CA LEU A 75 -12.37 -13.04 6.41
C LEU A 75 -13.33 -13.98 7.16
N GLY A 76 -13.78 -13.58 8.35
CA GLY A 76 -14.48 -14.44 9.30
C GLY A 76 -13.56 -14.84 10.47
N LYS A 77 -14.14 -15.52 11.46
CA LYS A 77 -13.40 -16.23 12.52
C LYS A 77 -13.22 -17.68 12.12
#